data_AF-A0AAN9B9C7-F1
#
_entry.id   AF-A0AAN9B9C7-F1
#
_cell.length_a   1.000
_cell.length_b   1.000
_cell.length_c   1.000
_cell.angle_alpha   90.00
_cell.angle_beta   90.00
_cell.angle_gamma   90.00
#
_symmetry.space_group_name_H-M   'P 1'
#
loop_
_entity.id
_entity.type
_entity.pdbx_description
1 polymer ?
#
loop_
_entity_poly.entity_id
_entity_poly.type
_entity_poly.pdbx_seq_one_letter_code
_entity_poly.pdbx_strand_id
1 'polypeptide(L)'
;MEKQRPGEKRKYSERLLPEERRRYHQKILEIDGNDPYDIPTRCWSANPDDLPELSYINIVNYFVLGKSAYTCEQLKAYKSLDSYRLFVSGWVRDVKCYRPDGCQNSVISAKVLHSQRLNEPALSPWIIATSDGNILSAHCTCMAGVGETCTHVGALAFAVNTCTHILRSELPALVSRLIGRCLKVFAESHLSLPT
;
A
#
# COMPACT_ATOMS: atom_id res chain seq x y z
N MET A 1 -38.18 -3.31 -3.64
CA MET A 1 -37.39 -3.45 -2.39
C MET A 1 -36.87 -4.87 -2.35
N GLU A 2 -35.65 -5.08 -2.84
CA GLU A 2 -35.07 -6.41 -2.97
C GLU A 2 -34.38 -6.81 -1.66
N LYS A 3 -34.82 -7.92 -1.08
CA LYS A 3 -34.34 -8.43 0.21
C LYS A 3 -32.92 -8.98 0.05
N GLN A 4 -31.99 -8.47 0.85
CA GLN A 4 -30.59 -8.94 0.91
C GLN A 4 -30.52 -10.41 1.36
N ARG A 5 -29.65 -11.20 0.72
CA ARG A 5 -29.34 -12.58 1.11
C ARG A 5 -28.47 -12.57 2.39
N PRO A 6 -28.73 -13.43 3.39
CA PRO A 6 -27.99 -13.40 4.65
C PRO A 6 -26.58 -13.97 4.45
N GLY A 7 -25.54 -13.15 4.60
CA GLY A 7 -24.13 -13.60 4.62
C GLY A 7 -23.18 -12.90 3.64
N GLU A 8 -23.67 -12.04 2.75
CA GLU A 8 -22.80 -11.35 1.79
C GLU A 8 -22.09 -10.15 2.47
N LYS A 9 -20.77 -10.23 2.62
CA LYS A 9 -19.97 -9.11 3.15
C LYS A 9 -20.10 -7.94 2.18
N ARG A 10 -20.65 -6.82 2.65
CA ARG A 10 -20.74 -5.58 1.87
C ARG A 10 -19.37 -5.17 1.36
N LYS A 11 -19.31 -4.76 0.09
CA LYS A 11 -18.08 -4.26 -0.55
C LYS A 11 -17.54 -3.08 0.23
N TYR A 12 -16.23 -2.86 0.16
CA TYR A 12 -15.61 -1.73 0.84
C TYR A 12 -16.16 -0.39 0.35
N SER A 13 -16.28 -0.23 -0.97
CA SER A 13 -16.74 1.00 -1.62
C SER A 13 -18.15 1.43 -1.21
N GLU A 14 -19.02 0.49 -0.83
CA GLU A 14 -20.39 0.75 -0.37
C GLU A 14 -20.46 1.43 1.01
N ARG A 15 -19.37 1.37 1.77
CA ARG A 15 -19.25 1.98 3.11
C ARG A 15 -18.76 3.43 3.06
N LEU A 16 -18.25 3.85 1.90
CA LEU A 16 -17.77 5.21 1.67
C LEU A 16 -18.94 6.16 1.41
N LEU A 17 -18.76 7.43 1.75
CA LEU A 17 -19.72 8.48 1.39
C LEU A 17 -19.80 8.60 -0.14
N PRO A 18 -20.91 9.11 -0.71
CA PRO A 18 -21.12 9.11 -2.17
C PRO A 18 -19.97 9.74 -2.97
N GLU A 19 -19.43 10.88 -2.51
CA GLU A 19 -18.32 11.56 -3.18
C GLU A 19 -17.00 10.80 -3.05
N GLU A 20 -16.73 10.22 -1.89
CA GLU A 20 -15.55 9.40 -1.62
C GLU A 20 -15.57 8.13 -2.45
N ARG A 21 -16.73 7.49 -2.55
CA ARG A 21 -16.97 6.31 -3.40
C ARG A 21 -16.71 6.62 -4.87
N ARG A 22 -17.16 7.79 -5.35
CA ARG A 22 -16.88 8.24 -6.72
C ARG A 22 -15.37 8.33 -6.99
N ARG A 23 -14.62 8.97 -6.08
CA ARG A 23 -13.15 9.09 -6.21
C ARG A 23 -12.45 7.74 -6.06
N TYR A 24 -12.92 6.89 -5.16
CA TYR A 24 -12.43 5.53 -5.00
C TYR A 24 -12.56 4.73 -6.30
N HIS A 25 -13.72 4.77 -6.96
CA HIS A 25 -13.89 4.12 -8.27
C HIS A 25 -13.00 4.71 -9.36
N GLN A 26 -12.76 6.03 -9.37
CA GLN A 26 -11.84 6.66 -10.34
C GLN A 26 -10.42 6.08 -10.23
N LYS A 27 -9.93 5.82 -9.01
CA LYS A 27 -8.63 5.17 -8.80
C LYS A 27 -8.59 3.74 -9.31
N ILE A 28 -9.65 2.97 -9.07
CA ILE A 28 -9.70 1.57 -9.49
C ILE A 28 -9.71 1.44 -11.03
N LEU A 29 -10.19 2.47 -11.76
CA LEU A 29 -10.08 2.48 -13.22
C LEU A 29 -8.64 2.46 -13.72
N GLU A 30 -7.65 2.90 -12.91
CA GLU A 30 -6.23 2.82 -13.25
C GLU A 30 -5.69 1.39 -13.31
N ILE A 31 -6.48 0.41 -12.84
CA ILE A 31 -6.15 -1.03 -12.75
C ILE A 31 -7.30 -1.89 -13.31
N ASP A 32 -7.89 -1.43 -14.40
CA ASP A 32 -8.96 -2.10 -15.16
C ASP A 32 -10.23 -2.42 -14.35
N GLY A 33 -10.53 -1.63 -13.31
CA GLY A 33 -11.73 -1.85 -12.50
C GLY A 33 -11.56 -2.93 -11.41
N ASN A 34 -10.36 -3.48 -11.23
CA ASN A 34 -10.09 -4.51 -10.22
C ASN A 34 -9.94 -3.91 -8.82
N ASP A 35 -10.97 -4.02 -7.96
CA ASP A 35 -10.91 -3.48 -6.60
C ASP A 35 -9.84 -4.21 -5.75
N PRO A 36 -8.80 -3.52 -5.24
CA PRO A 36 -7.72 -4.13 -4.47
C PRO A 36 -8.17 -4.95 -3.25
N TYR A 37 -9.35 -4.65 -2.68
CA TYR A 37 -9.87 -5.41 -1.53
C TYR A 37 -10.64 -6.67 -1.92
N ASP A 38 -11.05 -6.79 -3.19
CA ASP A 38 -11.80 -7.95 -3.71
C ASP A 38 -10.90 -8.91 -4.51
N ILE A 39 -9.65 -8.52 -4.83
CA ILE A 39 -8.70 -9.37 -5.56
C ILE A 39 -8.34 -10.61 -4.72
N PRO A 40 -8.51 -11.84 -5.25
CA PRO A 40 -8.17 -13.07 -4.54
C PRO A 40 -6.69 -13.13 -4.14
N THR A 41 -6.41 -13.64 -2.94
CA THR A 41 -5.04 -13.75 -2.39
C THR A 41 -4.04 -14.41 -3.34
N ARG A 42 -4.47 -15.43 -4.09
CA ARG A 42 -3.64 -16.16 -5.06
C ARG A 42 -3.10 -15.31 -6.22
N CYS A 43 -3.72 -14.17 -6.51
CA CYS A 43 -3.29 -13.27 -7.57
C CYS A 43 -2.17 -12.34 -7.12
N TRP A 44 -1.94 -12.23 -5.80
CA TRP A 44 -0.91 -11.38 -5.24
C TRP A 44 0.42 -12.12 -5.18
N SER A 45 1.48 -11.47 -5.63
CA SER A 45 2.85 -11.92 -5.45
C SER A 45 3.47 -11.27 -4.21
N ALA A 46 4.15 -12.07 -3.40
CA ALA A 46 5.01 -11.60 -2.33
C ALA A 46 6.49 -11.53 -2.75
N ASN A 47 6.80 -11.84 -4.02
CA ASN A 47 8.17 -11.78 -4.53
C ASN A 47 8.61 -10.30 -4.62
N PRO A 48 9.69 -9.91 -3.93
CA PRO A 48 10.14 -8.53 -3.97
C PRO A 48 10.61 -8.06 -5.35
N ASP A 49 10.99 -8.96 -6.26
CA ASP A 49 11.37 -8.62 -7.64
C ASP A 49 10.19 -8.11 -8.49
N ASP A 50 8.95 -8.42 -8.09
CA ASP A 50 7.74 -7.99 -8.80
C ASP A 50 7.32 -6.55 -8.45
N LEU A 51 7.94 -5.96 -7.41
CA LEU A 51 7.67 -4.59 -6.96
C LEU A 51 8.21 -3.57 -7.97
N PRO A 52 7.47 -2.48 -8.25
CA PRO A 52 7.99 -1.40 -9.07
C PRO A 52 9.12 -0.67 -8.34
N GLU A 53 10.11 -0.19 -9.10
CA GLU A 53 11.23 0.57 -8.55
C GLU A 53 10.78 1.97 -8.14
N LEU A 54 10.34 2.10 -6.90
CA LEU A 54 9.92 3.37 -6.35
C LEU A 54 11.13 4.09 -5.78
N SER A 55 11.53 5.25 -6.32
CA SER A 55 12.59 6.08 -5.74
C SER A 55 12.05 7.04 -4.67
N TYR A 56 12.96 7.59 -3.84
CA TYR A 56 12.60 8.64 -2.89
C TYR A 56 12.00 9.87 -3.59
N ILE A 57 12.46 10.19 -4.80
CA ILE A 57 11.94 11.31 -5.58
C ILE A 57 10.49 11.06 -6.00
N ASN A 58 10.14 9.83 -6.40
CA ASN A 58 8.74 9.50 -6.72
C ASN A 58 7.83 9.67 -5.48
N ILE A 59 8.30 9.26 -4.30
CA ILE A 59 7.59 9.45 -3.02
C ILE A 59 7.34 10.94 -2.75
N VAL A 60 8.37 11.78 -2.87
CA VAL A 60 8.27 13.23 -2.66
C VAL A 60 7.35 13.86 -3.70
N ASN A 61 7.48 13.48 -4.98
CA ASN A 61 6.65 13.97 -6.05
C ASN A 61 5.16 13.68 -5.77
N TYR A 62 4.84 12.50 -5.26
CA TYR A 62 3.47 12.15 -4.90
C TYR A 62 2.96 12.93 -3.69
N PHE A 63 3.63 12.85 -2.53
CA PHE A 63 3.10 13.42 -1.29
C PHE A 63 3.20 14.95 -1.20
N VAL A 64 4.22 15.55 -1.80
CA VAL A 64 4.48 17.00 -1.66
C VAL A 64 3.99 17.74 -2.89
N LEU A 65 4.41 17.30 -4.07
CA LEU A 65 4.15 18.00 -5.34
C LEU A 65 2.85 17.57 -6.02
N GLY A 66 2.29 16.41 -5.63
CA GLY A 66 1.03 15.89 -6.15
C GLY A 66 -0.12 16.84 -5.85
N LYS A 67 -1.16 16.81 -6.68
CA LYS A 67 -2.32 17.69 -6.53
C LYS A 67 -3.42 17.02 -5.74
N SER A 68 -4.00 17.74 -4.79
CA SER A 68 -5.20 17.34 -4.08
C SER A 68 -6.38 17.27 -5.04
N ALA A 69 -7.10 16.16 -5.05
CA ALA A 69 -8.34 16.02 -5.81
C ALA A 69 -9.47 16.93 -5.29
N TYR A 70 -9.30 17.57 -4.13
CA TYR A 70 -10.30 18.45 -3.53
C TYR A 70 -10.03 19.93 -3.80
N THR A 71 -8.79 20.35 -3.59
CA THR A 71 -8.41 21.77 -3.69
C THR A 71 -7.71 22.09 -5.01
N CYS A 72 -7.30 21.08 -5.79
CA CYS A 72 -6.44 21.20 -6.96
C CYS A 72 -5.06 21.83 -6.67
N GLU A 73 -4.75 22.10 -5.40
CA GLU A 73 -3.46 22.60 -4.93
C GLU A 73 -2.50 21.44 -4.63
N GLN A 74 -1.21 21.76 -4.48
CA GLN A 74 -0.21 20.79 -4.02
C GLN A 74 -0.59 20.22 -2.64
N LEU A 75 -0.43 18.90 -2.47
CA LEU A 75 -0.75 18.18 -1.24
C LEU A 75 0.09 18.65 -0.06
N LYS A 76 1.37 18.99 -0.29
CA LYS A 76 2.31 19.45 0.76
C LYS A 76 2.28 18.57 2.01
N ALA A 77 2.12 17.25 1.83
CA ALA A 77 1.95 16.29 2.90
C ALA A 77 3.30 15.87 3.51
N TYR A 78 4.04 16.86 4.04
CA TYR A 78 5.38 16.65 4.62
C TYR A 78 5.37 15.62 5.76
N LYS A 79 4.29 15.56 6.55
CA LYS A 79 4.12 14.58 7.63
C LYS A 79 4.11 13.14 7.11
N SER A 80 3.67 12.92 5.88
CA SER A 80 3.67 11.59 5.26
C SER A 80 5.09 11.12 4.97
N LEU A 81 6.05 12.05 4.78
CA LEU A 81 7.47 11.73 4.63
C LEU A 81 8.09 11.18 5.92
N ASP A 82 7.59 11.54 7.11
CA ASP A 82 8.02 10.95 8.38
C ASP A 82 7.56 9.49 8.57
N SER A 83 6.72 8.98 7.66
CA SER A 83 6.16 7.63 7.77
C SER A 83 7.19 6.52 7.57
N TYR A 84 8.40 6.83 7.09
CA TYR A 84 9.52 5.88 7.08
C TYR A 84 9.79 5.30 8.47
N ARG A 85 9.48 6.05 9.54
CA ARG A 85 9.62 5.60 10.94
C ARG A 85 8.73 4.41 11.27
N LEU A 86 7.51 4.34 10.71
CA LEU A 86 6.63 3.18 10.89
C LEU A 86 7.23 1.95 10.21
N PHE A 87 7.83 2.13 9.04
CA PHE A 87 8.54 1.06 8.35
C PHE A 87 9.75 0.57 9.16
N VAL A 88 10.64 1.49 9.59
CA VAL A 88 11.82 1.17 10.41
C VAL A 88 11.44 0.47 11.73
N SER A 89 10.29 0.83 12.30
CA SER A 89 9.80 0.23 13.54
C SER A 89 9.21 -1.18 13.36
N GLY A 90 9.09 -1.68 12.11
CA GLY A 90 8.54 -3.01 11.80
C GLY A 90 7.01 -3.08 11.74
N TRP A 91 6.34 -1.96 11.45
CA TRP A 91 4.88 -1.85 11.54
C TRP A 91 4.18 -2.13 10.22
N VAL A 92 4.96 -2.23 9.14
CA VAL A 92 4.52 -2.67 7.82
C VAL A 92 4.82 -4.16 7.67
N ARG A 93 3.81 -4.94 7.29
CA ARG A 93 3.86 -6.39 7.14
C ARG A 93 3.15 -6.82 5.86
N ASP A 94 3.40 -8.04 5.40
CA ASP A 94 2.71 -8.66 4.26
C ASP A 94 2.68 -7.76 3.00
N VAL A 95 3.82 -7.16 2.64
CA VAL A 95 3.89 -6.37 1.40
C VAL A 95 3.74 -7.31 0.21
N LYS A 96 2.82 -6.97 -0.68
CA LYS A 96 2.45 -7.79 -1.82
C LYS A 96 2.12 -6.93 -3.03
N CYS A 97 2.44 -7.45 -4.21
CA CYS A 97 2.23 -6.81 -5.49
C CYS A 97 1.17 -7.57 -6.29
N TYR A 98 0.34 -6.85 -7.04
CA TYR A 98 -0.56 -7.40 -8.04
C TYR A 98 -0.44 -6.56 -9.30
N ARG A 99 -0.35 -7.22 -10.46
CA ARG A 99 -0.33 -6.58 -11.76
C ARG A 99 -1.48 -7.18 -12.58
N PRO A 100 -2.53 -6.41 -12.93
CA PRO A 100 -3.57 -6.89 -13.83
C PRO A 100 -2.99 -7.23 -15.21
N ASP A 101 -3.53 -8.27 -15.84
CA ASP A 101 -3.13 -8.67 -17.20
C ASP A 101 -3.48 -7.56 -18.20
N GLY A 102 -2.51 -7.14 -19.01
CA GLY A 102 -2.69 -6.07 -20.01
C GLY A 102 -2.60 -4.65 -19.46
N CYS A 103 -2.44 -4.47 -18.15
CA CYS A 103 -2.22 -3.17 -17.52
C CYS A 103 -0.73 -2.93 -17.24
N GLN A 104 -0.25 -1.70 -17.51
CA GLN A 104 1.13 -1.30 -17.15
C GLN A 104 1.27 -0.92 -15.67
N ASN A 105 0.15 -0.73 -14.98
CA ASN A 105 0.12 -0.31 -13.59
C ASN A 105 0.11 -1.53 -12.67
N SER A 106 0.74 -1.37 -11.52
CA SER A 106 0.79 -2.37 -10.46
C SER A 106 0.17 -1.82 -9.19
N VAL A 107 -0.52 -2.69 -8.45
CA VAL A 107 -1.05 -2.40 -7.13
C VAL A 107 -0.11 -3.02 -6.11
N ILE A 108 0.33 -2.22 -5.15
CA ILE A 108 1.08 -2.70 -4.01
C ILE A 108 0.23 -2.49 -2.78
N SER A 109 0.13 -3.52 -1.94
CA SER A 109 -0.63 -3.47 -0.69
C SER A 109 0.20 -4.08 0.44
N ALA A 110 -0.11 -3.69 1.67
CA ALA A 110 0.48 -4.24 2.88
C ALA A 110 -0.52 -4.19 4.03
N LYS A 111 -0.14 -4.79 5.16
CA LYS A 111 -0.78 -4.57 6.46
C LYS A 111 0.06 -3.60 7.28
N VAL A 112 -0.55 -2.52 7.75
CA VAL A 112 0.15 -1.49 8.54
C VAL A 112 -0.55 -1.30 9.89
N LEU A 113 0.22 -1.42 10.98
CA LEU A 113 -0.28 -1.24 12.35
C LEU A 113 -0.49 0.25 12.69
N HIS A 114 -1.41 0.52 13.61
CA HIS A 114 -1.73 1.88 14.07
C HIS A 114 -0.74 2.39 15.12
N SER A 115 0.01 3.46 14.81
CA SER A 115 1.04 4.09 15.70
C SER A 115 0.65 4.25 17.17
N GLN A 116 -0.64 4.45 17.45
CA GLN A 116 -1.17 4.75 18.79
C GLN A 116 -2.15 3.69 19.30
N ARG A 117 -2.54 2.70 18.48
CA ARG A 117 -3.62 1.75 18.79
C ARG A 117 -3.19 0.32 18.46
N LEU A 118 -2.24 -0.20 19.24
CA LEU A 118 -1.61 -1.51 18.99
C LEU A 118 -2.59 -2.69 19.03
N ASN A 119 -3.72 -2.55 19.74
CA ASN A 119 -4.74 -3.59 19.85
C ASN A 119 -5.78 -3.55 18.72
N GLU A 120 -5.75 -2.53 17.86
CA GLU A 120 -6.64 -2.46 16.70
C GLU A 120 -6.08 -3.30 15.54
N PRO A 121 -6.96 -3.87 14.70
CA PRO A 121 -6.53 -4.63 13.53
C PRO A 121 -5.67 -3.76 12.61
N ALA A 122 -4.71 -4.39 11.94
CA ALA A 122 -3.87 -3.72 10.96
C ALA A 122 -4.73 -3.15 9.82
N LEU A 123 -4.37 -1.95 9.38
CA LEU A 123 -4.98 -1.32 8.23
C LEU A 123 -4.39 -1.88 6.95
N SER A 124 -5.14 -1.79 5.86
CA SER A 124 -4.74 -2.32 4.56
C SER A 124 -4.60 -1.18 3.56
N PRO A 125 -3.50 -0.39 3.59
CA PRO A 125 -3.22 0.56 2.53
C PRO A 125 -2.87 -0.15 1.22
N TRP A 126 -3.10 0.56 0.12
CA TRP A 126 -2.59 0.22 -1.18
C TRP A 126 -2.14 1.47 -1.94
N ILE A 127 -1.20 1.27 -2.86
CA ILE A 127 -0.74 2.27 -3.83
C ILE A 127 -0.84 1.67 -5.23
N ILE A 128 -1.21 2.50 -6.21
CA ILE A 128 -1.13 2.17 -7.62
C ILE A 128 0.09 2.89 -8.17
N ALA A 129 1.01 2.13 -8.78
CA ALA A 129 2.24 2.66 -9.33
C ALA A 129 2.51 2.14 -10.74
N THR A 130 3.07 3.01 -11.59
CA THR A 130 3.54 2.64 -12.92
C THR A 130 4.78 1.75 -12.85
N SER A 131 5.13 1.10 -13.96
CA SER A 131 6.40 0.37 -14.11
C SER A 131 7.63 1.24 -13.78
N ASP A 132 7.55 2.54 -14.07
CA ASP A 132 8.63 3.51 -13.86
C ASP A 132 8.69 4.03 -12.40
N GLY A 133 7.88 3.47 -11.51
CA GLY A 133 7.87 3.83 -10.09
C GLY A 133 7.06 5.09 -9.75
N ASN A 134 6.32 5.68 -10.68
CA ASN A 134 5.45 6.81 -10.34
C ASN A 134 4.20 6.33 -9.63
N ILE A 135 3.91 6.88 -8.44
CA ILE A 135 2.66 6.62 -7.73
C ILE A 135 1.55 7.45 -8.41
N LEU A 136 0.52 6.78 -8.89
CA LEU A 136 -0.64 7.41 -9.53
C LEU A 136 -1.70 7.79 -8.50
N SER A 137 -2.05 6.83 -7.66
CA SER A 137 -3.06 7.00 -6.62
C SER A 137 -2.81 6.08 -5.44
N ALA A 138 -3.47 6.38 -4.33
CA ALA A 138 -3.36 5.56 -3.14
C ALA A 138 -4.64 5.56 -2.32
N HIS A 139 -4.78 4.58 -1.44
CA HIS A 139 -5.88 4.53 -0.52
C HIS A 139 -5.51 3.78 0.75
N CYS A 140 -6.26 4.02 1.81
CA CYS A 140 -6.15 3.25 3.04
C CYS A 140 -7.52 3.09 3.68
N THR A 141 -7.69 2.00 4.44
CA THR A 141 -8.90 1.75 5.24
C THR A 141 -9.01 2.65 6.48
N CYS A 142 -8.01 3.50 6.76
CA CYS A 142 -8.08 4.42 7.90
C CYS A 142 -9.02 5.60 7.63
N MET A 143 -9.40 6.32 8.69
CA MET A 143 -10.27 7.51 8.60
C MET A 143 -9.73 8.58 7.62
N ALA A 144 -8.41 8.79 7.58
CA ALA A 144 -7.78 9.74 6.65
C ALA A 144 -7.43 9.13 5.28
N GLY A 145 -7.80 7.88 5.00
CA GLY A 145 -7.32 7.13 3.84
C GLY A 145 -7.88 7.63 2.51
N VAL A 146 -9.04 8.27 2.57
CA VAL A 146 -9.70 8.98 1.47
C VAL A 146 -8.84 10.16 0.95
N GLY A 147 -7.99 10.74 1.80
CA GLY A 147 -7.05 11.81 1.42
C GLY A 147 -5.73 11.29 0.83
N GLU A 148 -5.55 9.98 0.70
CA GLU A 148 -4.44 9.29 0.00
C GLU A 148 -3.04 9.53 0.57
N THR A 149 -2.91 10.43 1.53
CA THR A 149 -1.65 10.91 2.10
C THR A 149 -1.49 10.52 3.56
N CYS A 150 -2.29 9.58 4.06
CA CYS A 150 -2.17 9.16 5.45
C CYS A 150 -0.82 8.48 5.73
N THR A 151 -0.43 8.43 7.00
CA THR A 151 0.85 7.83 7.42
C THR A 151 0.99 6.36 7.03
N HIS A 152 -0.11 5.62 6.91
CA HIS A 152 -0.09 4.22 6.48
C HIS A 152 0.28 4.08 5.00
N VAL A 153 -0.21 4.99 4.14
CA VAL A 153 0.19 5.02 2.72
C VAL A 153 1.66 5.42 2.61
N GLY A 154 2.09 6.43 3.37
CA GLY A 154 3.51 6.81 3.44
C GLY A 154 4.40 5.64 3.85
N ALA A 155 4.02 4.91 4.90
CA ALA A 155 4.76 3.75 5.39
C ALA A 155 4.87 2.64 4.33
N LEU A 156 3.78 2.38 3.59
CA LEU A 156 3.78 1.44 2.46
C LEU A 156 4.74 1.89 1.35
N ALA A 157 4.68 3.16 0.94
CA ALA A 157 5.55 3.71 -0.10
C ALA A 157 7.04 3.57 0.28
N PHE A 158 7.41 3.93 1.52
CA PHE A 158 8.78 3.75 2.00
C PHE A 158 9.18 2.28 2.11
N ALA A 159 8.26 1.37 2.45
CA ALA A 159 8.54 -0.05 2.47
C ALA A 159 8.91 -0.56 1.06
N VAL A 160 8.16 -0.15 0.03
CA VAL A 160 8.45 -0.52 -1.37
C VAL A 160 9.80 0.03 -1.80
N ASN A 161 10.03 1.33 -1.62
CA ASN A 161 11.30 1.99 -1.93
C ASN A 161 12.49 1.28 -1.26
N THR A 162 12.35 0.94 0.02
CA THR A 162 13.44 0.28 0.76
C THR A 162 13.65 -1.15 0.27
N CYS A 163 12.58 -1.91 -0.01
CA CYS A 163 12.71 -3.26 -0.54
C CYS A 163 13.45 -3.25 -1.88
N THR A 164 13.05 -2.40 -2.83
CA THR A 164 13.68 -2.35 -4.16
C THR A 164 15.12 -1.86 -4.12
N HIS A 165 15.46 -0.90 -3.25
CA HIS A 165 16.84 -0.44 -3.10
C HIS A 165 17.73 -1.46 -2.38
N ILE A 166 17.23 -2.18 -1.36
CA ILE A 166 18.01 -3.21 -0.64
C ILE A 166 18.31 -4.41 -1.54
N LEU A 167 17.36 -4.85 -2.37
CA LEU A 167 17.55 -6.02 -3.23
C LEU A 167 18.55 -5.77 -4.35
N ARG A 168 18.67 -4.52 -4.79
CA ARG A 168 19.52 -4.12 -5.91
C ARG A 168 20.87 -3.53 -5.49
N SER A 169 21.05 -3.21 -4.21
CA SER A 169 22.35 -2.82 -3.66
C SER A 169 23.00 -4.01 -2.95
N GLU A 170 24.19 -4.42 -3.37
CA GLU A 170 25.04 -5.33 -2.61
C GLU A 170 25.51 -4.64 -1.30
N LEU A 171 24.61 -4.50 -0.32
CA LEU A 171 24.91 -3.81 0.92
C LEU A 171 25.76 -4.70 1.85
N PRO A 172 26.79 -4.12 2.51
CA PRO A 172 27.65 -4.87 3.43
C PRO A 172 26.86 -5.48 4.60
N ALA A 173 27.34 -6.64 5.06
CA ALA A 173 26.69 -7.57 5.99
C ALA A 173 26.12 -6.98 7.30
N LEU A 174 26.53 -5.77 7.69
CA LEU A 174 26.04 -5.06 8.87
C LEU A 174 24.60 -4.56 8.69
N VAL A 175 24.26 -4.08 7.49
CA VAL A 175 22.91 -3.62 7.14
C VAL A 175 22.00 -4.84 6.94
N SER A 176 22.53 -5.92 6.36
CA SER A 176 21.87 -7.23 6.28
C SER A 176 21.43 -7.80 7.64
N ARG A 177 22.16 -7.55 8.74
CA ARG A 177 21.76 -8.00 10.09
C ARG A 177 20.61 -7.21 10.72
N LEU A 178 20.56 -5.89 10.49
CA LEU A 178 19.41 -5.06 10.89
C LEU A 178 18.17 -5.39 10.04
N ILE A 179 18.39 -5.69 8.76
CA ILE A 179 17.37 -6.09 7.77
C ILE A 179 16.95 -7.55 7.95
N GLY A 180 17.77 -8.44 8.53
CA GLY A 180 17.40 -9.84 8.79
C GLY A 180 16.20 -10.00 9.73
N ARG A 181 15.90 -8.97 10.53
CA ARG A 181 14.61 -8.86 11.24
C ARG A 181 13.47 -8.38 10.33
N CYS A 182 13.73 -7.51 9.35
CA CYS A 182 12.77 -7.05 8.35
C CYS A 182 12.42 -8.10 7.27
N LEU A 183 13.38 -8.91 6.82
CA LEU A 183 13.13 -10.03 5.89
C LEU A 183 12.47 -11.23 6.58
N LYS A 184 12.68 -11.43 7.89
CA LYS A 184 11.89 -12.40 8.68
C LYS A 184 10.40 -12.05 8.70
N VAL A 185 10.04 -10.77 8.69
CA VAL A 185 8.63 -10.33 8.54
C VAL A 185 8.06 -10.69 7.15
N PHE A 186 8.89 -10.79 6.11
CA PHE A 186 8.48 -11.30 4.80
C PHE A 186 8.39 -12.84 4.75
N ALA A 187 9.37 -13.54 5.33
CA ALA A 187 9.50 -15.01 5.22
C ALA A 187 8.65 -15.81 6.24
N GLU A 188 8.29 -15.24 7.39
CA GLU A 188 7.55 -15.95 8.45
C GLU A 188 6.05 -16.16 8.12
N SER A 189 5.57 -15.76 6.94
CA SER A 189 4.24 -16.14 6.43
C SER A 189 4.15 -17.58 5.89
N HIS A 190 5.28 -18.30 5.79
CA HIS A 190 5.32 -19.65 5.19
C HIS A 190 5.75 -20.81 6.09
N LEU A 191 6.02 -20.60 7.39
CA LEU A 191 6.37 -21.70 8.30
C LEU A 191 5.72 -21.55 9.67
N SER A 192 4.45 -21.96 9.80
CA SER A 192 3.94 -22.70 10.98
C SER A 192 2.43 -23.00 10.84
N LEU A 193 2.10 -24.03 10.08
CA LEU A 193 1.08 -24.98 10.49
C LEU A 193 1.72 -26.37 10.45
N PRO A 194 2.07 -26.98 11.59
CA PRO A 194 2.13 -28.42 11.67
C PRO A 194 0.76 -28.95 12.10
N THR A 195 0.21 -29.80 11.22
CA THR A 195 -0.69 -30.95 11.45
C THR A 195 -1.80 -30.84 12.49
#